data_AF-A0A7L9FGZ5-F1
#
_entry.id   AF-A0A7L9FGZ5-F1
#
_cell.length_a   1.000
_cell.length_b   1.000
_cell.length_c   1.000
_cell.angle_alpha   90.00
_cell.angle_beta   90.00
_cell.angle_gamma   90.00
#
_symmetry.space_group_name_H-M   'P 1'
#
loop_
_entity.id
_entity.type
_entity.pdbx_description
1 polymer ?
#
loop_
_entity_poly.entity_id
_entity_poly.type
_entity_poly.pdbx_seq_one_letter_code
_entity_poly.pdbx_strand_id
1 'polypeptide(L)'
;MKYLKVISRTCPRVPPDAYAHLGFRLQGGRVVHLVATSRGVEQVSLYCDECLFFRLSTCGYVYNVKVSRGLVTFVVAKNSAVRKLLRNTQVLRVEEVSHKDLLLTEKQRDALLQVAMGRKLGDLARELSVSKVAVHKLVKRALRKVALLI
;
A
#
# COMPACT_ATOMS: atom_id res chain seq x y z
N MET A 1 15.42 -9.04 1.18
CA MET A 1 14.67 -8.36 0.10
C MET A 1 14.37 -6.92 0.49
N LYS A 2 14.66 -5.94 -0.38
CA LYS A 2 14.33 -4.52 -0.17
C LYS A 2 13.06 -4.18 -0.95
N TYR A 3 12.22 -3.27 -0.45
CA TYR A 3 11.03 -2.79 -1.15
C TYR A 3 11.21 -1.32 -1.54
N LEU A 4 10.45 -0.90 -2.55
CA LEU A 4 10.35 0.49 -2.98
C LEU A 4 8.90 0.96 -2.81
N LYS A 5 8.72 2.10 -2.16
CA LYS A 5 7.47 2.86 -2.21
C LYS A 5 7.57 3.86 -3.34
N VAL A 6 6.70 3.71 -4.32
CA VAL A 6 6.67 4.48 -5.56
C VAL A 6 5.43 5.34 -5.53
N ILE A 7 5.61 6.66 -5.57
CA ILE A 7 4.52 7.62 -5.68
C ILE A 7 4.48 8.09 -7.13
N SER A 8 3.33 7.93 -7.77
CA SER A 8 3.12 8.21 -9.18
C SER A 8 1.80 8.97 -9.37
N ARG A 9 1.67 9.72 -10.47
CA ARG A 9 0.38 10.26 -10.92
C ARG A 9 -0.55 9.11 -11.32
N THR A 10 -1.84 9.24 -11.08
CA THR A 10 -2.83 8.33 -11.67
C THR A 10 -2.77 8.37 -13.20
N CYS A 11 -3.14 7.27 -13.84
CA CYS A 11 -3.42 7.29 -15.27
C CYS A 11 -4.51 8.34 -15.55
N PRO A 12 -4.44 9.09 -16.67
CA PRO A 12 -5.49 10.04 -17.07
C PRO A 12 -6.90 9.42 -17.20
N ARG A 13 -6.99 8.10 -17.40
CA ARG A 13 -8.27 7.37 -17.47
C ARG A 13 -8.89 7.07 -16.10
N VAL A 14 -8.15 7.25 -15.01
CA VAL A 14 -8.67 7.08 -13.65
C VAL A 14 -9.45 8.34 -13.25
N PRO A 15 -10.69 8.22 -12.75
CA PRO A 15 -11.48 9.35 -12.29
C PRO A 15 -10.73 10.19 -11.23
N PRO A 16 -10.81 11.55 -11.29
CA PRO A 16 -10.12 12.41 -10.34
C PRO A 16 -10.53 12.20 -8.87
N ASP A 17 -11.76 11.75 -8.64
CA ASP A 17 -12.34 11.48 -7.32
C ASP A 17 -12.13 10.04 -6.84
N ALA A 18 -11.35 9.23 -7.56
CA ALA A 18 -11.02 7.87 -7.14
C ALA A 18 -10.23 7.89 -5.81
N TYR A 19 -10.68 7.09 -4.83
CA TYR A 19 -10.10 7.03 -3.50
C TYR A 19 -9.63 5.62 -3.09
N ALA A 20 -9.92 4.59 -3.88
CA ALA A 20 -9.42 3.24 -3.63
C ALA A 20 -9.26 2.45 -4.93
N HIS A 21 -8.27 1.56 -4.95
CA HIS A 21 -8.12 0.51 -5.96
C HIS A 21 -8.65 -0.78 -5.36
N LEU A 22 -9.66 -1.38 -6.01
CA LEU A 22 -10.36 -2.56 -5.49
C LEU A 22 -9.82 -3.86 -6.09
N GLY A 23 -9.03 -3.76 -7.14
CA GLY A 23 -8.48 -4.91 -7.84
C GLY A 23 -8.42 -4.68 -9.34
N PHE A 24 -8.09 -5.75 -10.06
CA PHE A 24 -8.01 -5.73 -11.51
C PHE A 24 -8.24 -7.11 -12.09
N ARG A 25 -8.57 -7.15 -13.38
CA ARG A 25 -8.58 -8.38 -14.18
C ARG A 25 -7.88 -8.15 -15.52
N LEU A 26 -7.43 -9.24 -16.13
CA LEU A 26 -6.89 -9.22 -17.49
C LEU A 26 -7.94 -9.71 -18.47
N GLN A 27 -8.10 -8.99 -19.59
CA GLN A 27 -9.05 -9.35 -20.64
C GLN A 27 -8.52 -8.87 -21.99
N GLY A 28 -8.24 -9.81 -22.91
CA GLY A 28 -7.89 -9.48 -24.30
C GLY A 28 -6.69 -8.52 -24.46
N GLY A 29 -5.60 -8.74 -23.73
CA GLY A 29 -4.41 -7.86 -23.78
C GLY A 29 -4.57 -6.52 -23.06
N ARG A 30 -5.67 -6.36 -22.30
CA ARG A 30 -5.96 -5.18 -21.50
C ARG A 30 -6.02 -5.53 -20.02
N VAL A 31 -5.61 -4.57 -19.20
CA VAL A 31 -5.86 -4.59 -17.76
C VAL A 31 -7.07 -3.71 -17.47
N VAL A 32 -8.05 -4.28 -16.77
CA VAL A 32 -9.26 -3.59 -16.32
C VAL A 32 -9.17 -3.43 -14.82
N HIS A 33 -9.01 -2.20 -14.36
CA HIS A 33 -8.98 -1.84 -12.94
C HIS A 33 -10.37 -1.51 -12.43
N LEU A 34 -10.65 -1.95 -11.20
CA LEU A 34 -11.82 -1.51 -10.45
C LEU A 34 -11.37 -0.45 -9.46
N VAL A 35 -11.98 0.73 -9.53
CA VAL A 35 -11.68 1.86 -8.64
C VAL A 35 -12.96 2.33 -7.96
N ALA A 36 -12.86 2.65 -6.67
CA ALA A 36 -13.96 3.26 -5.93
C ALA A 36 -13.89 4.79 -6.09
N THR A 37 -15.01 5.39 -6.45
CA THR A 37 -15.22 6.83 -6.61
C THR A 37 -16.36 7.28 -5.70
N SER A 38 -16.56 8.60 -5.56
CA SER A 38 -17.68 9.15 -4.76
C SER A 38 -19.06 8.77 -5.31
N ARG A 39 -19.12 8.33 -6.58
CA ARG A 39 -20.34 8.01 -7.32
C ARG A 39 -20.60 6.50 -7.44
N GLY A 40 -19.64 5.67 -7.03
CA GLY A 40 -19.74 4.21 -7.12
C GLY A 40 -18.43 3.54 -7.57
N VAL A 41 -18.53 2.29 -8.03
CA VAL A 41 -17.37 1.55 -8.56
C VAL A 41 -17.29 1.74 -10.06
N GLU A 42 -16.12 2.17 -10.54
CA GLU A 42 -15.85 2.39 -11.97
C GLU A 42 -14.78 1.44 -12.51
N GLN A 43 -14.89 1.13 -13.80
CA GLN A 43 -13.95 0.29 -14.53
C GLN A 43 -13.03 1.15 -15.42
N VAL A 44 -11.72 1.01 -15.23
CA VAL A 44 -10.71 1.71 -16.02
C VAL A 44 -9.91 0.70 -16.82
N SER A 45 -10.04 0.73 -18.15
CA SER A 45 -9.34 -0.20 -19.04
C SER A 45 -8.13 0.45 -19.73
N LEU A 46 -6.98 -0.21 -19.66
CA LEU A 46 -5.75 0.15 -20.36
C LEU A 46 -5.19 -1.04 -21.13
N TYR A 47 -4.43 -0.77 -22.20
CA TYR A 47 -3.56 -1.80 -22.75
C TYR A 47 -2.46 -2.14 -21.73
N CYS A 48 -2.07 -3.41 -21.71
CA CYS A 48 -1.12 -3.92 -20.71
C CYS A 48 0.25 -3.21 -20.76
N ASP A 49 0.72 -2.81 -21.93
CA ASP A 49 1.96 -2.08 -22.17
C ASP A 49 1.90 -0.59 -21.75
N GLU A 50 0.71 0.00 -21.74
CA GLU A 50 0.45 1.36 -21.24
C GLU A 50 0.37 1.41 -19.71
N CYS A 51 -0.03 0.31 -19.07
CA CYS A 51 -0.31 0.30 -17.64
C CYS A 51 0.94 0.07 -16.77
N LEU A 52 1.35 1.12 -16.05
CA LEU A 52 2.48 1.04 -15.11
C LEU A 52 2.25 -0.03 -14.03
N PHE A 53 1.04 -0.14 -13.46
CA PHE A 53 0.73 -1.19 -12.48
C PHE A 53 0.97 -2.58 -13.06
N PHE A 54 0.42 -2.86 -14.24
CA PHE A 54 0.57 -4.17 -14.87
C PHE A 54 2.04 -4.49 -15.13
N ARG A 55 2.79 -3.55 -15.72
CA ARG A 55 4.22 -3.71 -15.97
C ARG A 55 5.04 -3.92 -14.70
N LEU A 56 4.69 -3.24 -13.62
CA LEU A 56 5.33 -3.47 -12.32
C LEU A 56 5.01 -4.87 -11.79
N SER A 57 3.77 -5.34 -11.95
CA SER A 57 3.34 -6.68 -11.52
C SER A 57 3.94 -7.82 -12.34
N THR A 58 4.27 -7.60 -13.62
CA THR A 58 4.92 -8.62 -14.46
C THR A 58 6.42 -8.75 -14.20
N CYS A 59 7.06 -7.68 -13.72
CA CYS A 59 8.51 -7.64 -13.51
C CYS A 59 8.91 -7.70 -12.03
N GLY A 60 7.94 -7.80 -11.12
CA GLY A 60 8.18 -7.84 -9.68
C GLY A 60 6.90 -8.03 -8.88
N TYR A 61 7.04 -8.23 -7.58
CA TYR A 61 5.91 -8.38 -6.68
C TYR A 61 5.38 -7.01 -6.25
N VAL A 62 4.11 -6.73 -6.54
CA VAL A 62 3.38 -5.57 -6.02
C VAL A 62 2.71 -5.98 -4.72
N TYR A 63 3.21 -5.43 -3.62
CA TYR A 63 2.73 -5.71 -2.29
C TYR A 63 1.49 -4.89 -1.90
N ASN A 64 1.41 -3.65 -2.40
CA ASN A 64 0.29 -2.77 -2.09
C ASN A 64 0.07 -1.74 -3.21
N VAL A 65 -1.19 -1.35 -3.40
CA VAL A 65 -1.60 -0.23 -4.25
C VAL A 65 -2.57 0.65 -3.47
N LYS A 66 -2.30 1.95 -3.44
CA LYS A 66 -3.20 2.95 -2.86
C LYS A 66 -3.46 4.05 -3.86
N VAL A 67 -4.72 4.46 -4.00
CA VAL A 67 -5.13 5.58 -4.84
C VAL A 67 -5.69 6.67 -3.94
N SER A 68 -5.21 7.91 -4.09
CA SER A 68 -5.74 9.03 -3.34
C SER A 68 -5.37 10.35 -4.02
N ARG A 69 -6.35 11.23 -4.22
CA ARG A 69 -6.15 12.61 -4.71
C ARG A 69 -5.30 12.67 -6.00
N GLY A 70 -5.63 11.85 -7.00
CA GLY A 70 -4.92 11.81 -8.28
C GLY A 70 -3.50 11.21 -8.23
N LEU A 71 -3.12 10.59 -7.10
CA LEU A 71 -1.87 9.87 -6.95
C LEU A 71 -2.11 8.38 -6.72
N VAL A 72 -1.19 7.57 -7.22
CA VAL A 72 -1.10 6.14 -6.92
C VAL A 72 0.22 5.87 -6.21
N THR A 73 0.13 5.20 -5.07
CA THR A 73 1.28 4.68 -4.35
C THR A 73 1.36 3.17 -4.56
N PHE A 74 2.49 2.70 -5.06
CA PHE A 74 2.80 1.28 -5.17
C PHE A 74 3.86 0.92 -4.13
N VAL A 75 3.72 -0.22 -3.47
CA VAL A 75 4.83 -0.86 -2.76
C VAL A 75 5.26 -2.07 -3.57
N VAL A 76 6.49 -2.08 -4.06
CA VAL A 76 6.99 -3.12 -4.97
C VAL A 76 8.32 -3.69 -4.50
N ALA A 77 8.58 -4.97 -4.82
CA ALA A 77 9.88 -5.57 -4.56
C ALA A 77 10.98 -4.88 -5.42
N LYS A 78 12.11 -4.53 -4.78
CA LYS A 78 13.23 -3.87 -5.46
C LYS A 78 14.02 -4.88 -6.29
N ASN A 79 13.97 -4.75 -7.61
CA ASN A 79 14.86 -5.47 -8.53
C ASN A 79 15.29 -4.56 -9.70
N SER A 80 16.18 -5.07 -10.58
CA SER A 80 16.72 -4.30 -11.71
C SER A 80 15.66 -3.93 -12.75
N ALA A 81 14.72 -4.83 -13.05
CA ALA A 81 13.64 -4.61 -14.01
C ALA A 81 12.68 -3.52 -13.53
N VAL A 82 12.27 -3.57 -12.26
CA VAL A 82 11.46 -2.53 -11.60
C VAL A 82 12.18 -1.19 -11.67
N ARG A 83 13.48 -1.10 -11.34
CA ARG A 83 14.22 0.18 -11.41
C ARG A 83 14.21 0.80 -12.82
N LYS A 84 14.23 -0.01 -13.88
CA LYS A 84 14.12 0.48 -15.26
C LYS A 84 12.73 1.10 -15.51
N LEU A 85 11.67 0.42 -15.07
CA LEU A 85 10.28 0.90 -15.19
C LEU A 85 10.03 2.19 -14.41
N LEU A 86 10.71 2.39 -13.28
CA LEU A 86 10.54 3.59 -12.44
C LEU A 86 11.11 4.88 -13.04
N ARG A 87 11.77 4.80 -14.21
CA ARG A 87 12.15 5.99 -15.01
C ARG A 87 10.97 6.59 -15.79
N ASN A 88 9.77 6.00 -15.66
CA ASN A 88 8.55 6.50 -16.28
C ASN A 88 8.20 7.91 -15.76
N THR A 89 7.78 8.81 -16.65
CA THR A 89 7.43 10.21 -16.35
C THR A 89 6.27 10.38 -15.38
N GLN A 90 5.44 9.35 -15.21
CA GLN A 90 4.37 9.34 -14.21
C GLN A 90 4.91 9.18 -12.79
N VAL A 91 6.14 8.67 -12.59
CA VAL A 91 6.73 8.46 -11.27
C VAL A 91 7.27 9.77 -10.73
N LEU A 92 6.77 10.19 -9.56
CA LEU A 92 7.12 11.44 -8.92
C LEU A 92 8.21 11.26 -7.86
N ARG A 93 8.14 10.16 -7.10
CA ARG A 93 9.05 9.90 -5.98
C ARG A 93 9.18 8.40 -5.73
N VAL A 94 10.39 7.99 -5.36
CA VAL A 94 10.69 6.61 -4.98
C VAL A 94 11.44 6.63 -3.65
N GLU A 95 10.97 5.83 -2.69
CA GLU A 95 11.57 5.69 -1.36
C GLU A 95 11.95 4.23 -1.11
N GLU A 96 13.12 3.97 -0.52
CA GLU A 96 13.41 2.63 0.00
C GLU A 96 12.58 2.36 1.24
N VAL A 97 11.93 1.20 1.28
CA VAL A 97 11.19 0.74 2.45
C VAL A 97 11.72 -0.62 2.89
N SER A 98 11.96 -0.76 4.19
CA SER A 98 12.34 -2.05 4.78
C SER A 98 11.14 -2.97 4.87
N HIS A 99 11.33 -4.26 4.59
CA HIS A 99 10.29 -5.28 4.80
C HIS A 99 9.78 -5.30 6.26
N LYS A 100 10.64 -4.93 7.22
CA LYS A 100 10.28 -4.83 8.63
C LYS A 100 9.23 -3.75 8.91
N ASP A 101 9.11 -2.77 8.04
CA ASP A 101 8.12 -1.68 8.14
C ASP A 101 6.85 -1.97 7.32
N LEU A 102 6.84 -3.07 6.56
CA LEU A 102 5.68 -3.53 5.79
C LEU A 102 4.89 -4.62 6.50
N LEU A 103 5.51 -5.39 7.39
CA LEU A 103 4.86 -6.51 8.08
C LEU A 103 4.57 -6.17 9.53
N LEU A 104 3.32 -6.36 9.96
CA LEU A 104 2.97 -6.37 11.38
C LEU A 104 3.50 -7.65 12.02
N THR A 105 4.25 -7.51 13.12
CA THR A 105 4.63 -8.66 13.96
C THR A 105 3.39 -9.16 14.72
N GLU A 106 3.40 -10.40 15.22
CA GLU A 106 2.30 -10.95 16.05
C GLU A 106 1.97 -10.03 17.22
N LYS A 107 2.97 -9.65 18.02
CA LYS A 107 2.82 -8.67 19.11
C LYS A 107 2.15 -7.35 18.68
N GLN A 108 2.36 -6.91 17.44
CA GLN A 108 1.75 -5.69 16.92
C GLN A 108 0.30 -5.92 16.50
N ARG A 109 -0.02 -7.08 15.93
CA ARG A 109 -1.39 -7.48 15.59
C ARG A 109 -2.22 -7.63 16.87
N ASP A 110 -1.70 -8.33 17.86
CA ASP A 110 -2.39 -8.55 19.14
C ASP A 110 -2.61 -7.24 19.88
N ALA A 111 -1.59 -6.38 19.95
CA ALA A 111 -1.73 -5.06 20.57
C ALA A 111 -2.80 -4.20 19.86
N LEU A 112 -2.84 -4.21 18.52
CA LEU A 112 -3.88 -3.50 17.77
C LEU A 112 -5.28 -4.08 18.02
N LEU A 113 -5.41 -5.41 18.05
CA LEU A 113 -6.68 -6.08 18.32
C LEU A 113 -7.21 -5.76 19.72
N GLN A 114 -6.36 -5.87 20.74
CA GLN A 114 -6.71 -5.54 22.12
C GLN A 114 -7.15 -4.07 22.26
N VAL A 115 -6.45 -3.15 21.59
CA VAL A 115 -6.86 -1.73 21.54
C VAL A 115 -8.19 -1.56 20.83
N ALA A 116 -8.42 -2.25 19.71
CA ALA A 116 -9.70 -2.21 18.99
C ALA A 116 -10.88 -2.76 19.82
N MET A 117 -10.61 -3.70 20.72
CA MET A 117 -11.58 -4.24 21.69
C MET A 117 -11.80 -3.32 22.91
N GLY A 118 -11.26 -2.09 22.91
CA GLY A 118 -11.47 -1.10 23.96
C GLY A 118 -10.54 -1.23 25.17
N ARG A 119 -9.54 -2.11 25.11
CA ARG A 119 -8.60 -2.29 26.23
C ARG A 119 -7.67 -1.09 26.38
N LYS A 120 -7.48 -0.62 27.61
CA LYS A 120 -6.62 0.53 27.88
C LYS A 120 -5.15 0.14 27.73
N LEU A 121 -4.35 1.06 27.20
CA LEU A 121 -2.90 0.84 27.03
C LEU A 121 -2.17 0.53 28.36
N GLY A 122 -2.72 0.97 29.49
CA GLY A 122 -2.18 0.66 30.82
C GLY A 122 -2.40 -0.80 31.23
N ASP A 123 -3.50 -1.41 30.81
CA ASP A 123 -3.80 -2.82 31.10
C ASP A 123 -2.93 -3.73 30.24
N LEU A 124 -2.77 -3.35 28.97
CA LEU A 124 -1.85 -4.03 28.05
C LEU A 124 -0.39 -3.92 28.52
N ALA A 125 0.00 -2.79 29.12
CA ALA A 125 1.35 -2.61 29.68
C ALA A 125 1.61 -3.55 30.86
N ARG A 126 0.61 -3.74 31.74
CA ARG A 126 0.68 -4.67 32.86
C ARG A 126 0.80 -6.12 32.40
N GLU A 127 -0.02 -6.55 31.44
CA GLU A 127 0.02 -7.91 30.91
C GLU A 127 1.34 -8.22 30.20
N LEU A 128 1.86 -7.27 29.42
CA LEU A 128 3.12 -7.43 28.71
C LEU A 128 4.36 -7.21 29.60
N SER A 129 4.18 -6.91 30.89
CA SER A 129 5.26 -6.59 31.84
C SER A 129 6.23 -5.51 31.31
N VAL A 130 5.68 -4.45 30.71
CA VAL A 130 6.47 -3.33 30.15
C VAL A 130 5.88 -1.99 30.56
N SER A 131 6.63 -0.91 30.33
CA SER A 131 6.12 0.44 30.59
C SER A 131 4.99 0.83 29.62
N LYS A 132 4.08 1.70 30.09
CA LYS A 132 3.04 2.31 29.25
C LYS A 132 3.62 3.00 28.00
N VAL A 133 4.81 3.59 28.13
CA VAL A 133 5.53 4.22 27.02
C VAL A 133 5.96 3.18 25.98
N ALA A 134 6.40 1.99 26.39
CA ALA A 134 6.76 0.91 25.47
C ALA A 134 5.56 0.42 24.66
N VAL A 135 4.41 0.22 25.31
CA VAL A 135 3.15 -0.12 24.62
C VAL A 135 2.73 0.97 23.65
N HIS A 136 2.80 2.24 24.06
CA HIS A 136 2.49 3.35 23.15
C HIS A 136 3.41 3.35 21.92
N LYS A 137 4.72 3.09 22.09
CA LYS A 137 5.66 2.97 20.96
C LYS A 137 5.30 1.79 20.06
N LEU A 138 4.91 0.65 20.65
CA LEU A 138 4.48 -0.55 19.92
C LEU A 138 3.25 -0.25 19.04
N VAL A 139 2.18 0.27 19.63
CA VAL A 139 0.93 0.61 18.94
C VAL A 139 1.16 1.67 17.88
N LYS A 140 1.89 2.75 18.20
CA LYS A 140 2.24 3.79 17.23
C LYS A 140 3.00 3.22 16.03
N ARG A 141 3.95 2.31 16.26
CA ARG A 141 4.67 1.65 15.17
C ARG A 141 3.75 0.74 14.36
N ALA A 142 2.86 -0.01 15.02
CA ALA A 142 1.89 -0.87 14.36
C ALA A 142 0.94 -0.06 13.45
N LEU A 143 0.36 1.04 13.95
CA LEU A 143 -0.50 1.95 13.19
C LEU A 143 0.22 2.56 11.99
N ARG A 144 1.50 2.95 12.14
CA ARG A 144 2.31 3.45 11.01
C ARG A 144 2.47 2.40 9.92
N LYS A 145 2.68 1.13 10.29
CA LYS A 145 2.73 0.04 9.31
C LYS A 145 1.39 -0.14 8.63
N VAL A 146 0.28 -0.17 9.38
CA VAL A 146 -1.08 -0.26 8.82
C VAL A 146 -1.36 0.87 7.83
N ALA A 147 -0.98 2.11 8.13
CA ALA A 147 -1.15 3.25 7.23
C ALA A 147 -0.30 3.19 5.94
N LEU A 148 0.72 2.31 5.89
CA LEU A 148 1.45 1.99 4.67
C LEU A 148 0.83 0.84 3.87
N LEU A 149 -0.06 0.06 4.51
CA LEU A 149 -0.77 -1.10 3.94
C LEU A 149 -2.21 -0.78 3.51
N ILE A 150 -2.75 0.35 3.94
CA ILE A 150 -4.12 0.80 3.67
C ILE A 150 -4.04 2.25 3.20
#